data_AF-A0A0T5P731-F1
#
_entry.id   AF-A0A0T5P731-F1
#
_cell.length_a   1.000
_cell.length_b   1.000
_cell.length_c   1.000
_cell.angle_alpha   90.00
_cell.angle_beta   90.00
_cell.angle_gamma   90.00
#
_symmetry.space_group_name_H-M   'P 1'
#
loop_
_entity.id
_entity.type
_entity.pdbx_description
1 polymer ?
#
loop_
_entity_poly.entity_id
_entity_poly.type
_entity_poly.pdbx_seq_one_letter_code
_entity_poly.pdbx_strand_id
1 'polypeptide(L)'
;MIIERPDDRVLETVFLTNVNLAFPLQARKWLALLQNDPLSGIRIKPNVSRPAADMGFSFSSNGFGLRGPDKPDAGTVIFGTSFAMGMTVDNGDNWYDELDFEDGALNLGLPVGIAEMQNLLEELHTGPRRTAIFLYHPNIWGHEVKFSTLRGKDVDAFTEFRWSLDLAQAFEKGAKIIGTMSKGKNKNLMIAEVLGQLYLLNAKYSLFDQGFVEQTYRPATKGLVDMLSAFENVLVVRLPTKEELAFSHLQHPALRDLRQNHLSGWEFFKSQVVEQLPRSEVHEGDCFELSDYQPCDTHWNRAGNARMRNLLRSLGYAA
;
A
#
# COMPACT_ATOMS: atom_id res chain seq x y z
N MET A 1 14.37 17.25 -12.30
CA MET A 1 15.49 17.92 -11.58
C MET A 1 15.39 17.62 -10.10
N ILE A 2 16.47 17.20 -9.43
CA ILE A 2 16.48 16.99 -7.97
C ILE A 2 16.79 18.32 -7.27
N ILE A 3 16.05 18.62 -6.21
CA ILE A 3 16.22 19.82 -5.39
C ILE A 3 16.99 19.43 -4.12
N GLU A 4 18.28 19.74 -4.08
CA GLU A 4 19.16 19.35 -2.97
C GLU A 4 18.92 20.16 -1.69
N ARG A 5 18.53 21.43 -1.84
CA ARG A 5 18.25 22.35 -0.73
C ARG A 5 16.95 23.09 -1.02
N PRO A 6 15.80 22.47 -0.72
CA PRO A 6 14.50 23.09 -0.94
C PRO A 6 14.34 24.32 -0.03
N ASP A 7 13.76 25.38 -0.58
CA ASP A 7 13.35 26.55 0.21
C ASP A 7 12.07 26.27 1.00
N ASP A 8 11.66 27.24 1.82
CA ASP A 8 10.49 27.11 2.70
C ASP A 8 9.19 26.87 1.90
N ARG A 9 9.05 27.47 0.71
CA ARG A 9 7.86 27.31 -0.14
C ARG A 9 7.76 25.90 -0.70
N VAL A 10 8.89 25.33 -1.14
CA VAL A 10 8.95 23.93 -1.61
C VAL A 10 8.64 22.98 -0.45
N LEU A 11 9.22 23.22 0.73
CA LEU A 11 8.99 22.39 1.92
C LEU A 11 7.53 22.45 2.38
N GLU A 12 6.92 23.62 2.40
CA GLU A 12 5.50 23.81 2.74
C GLU A 12 4.59 23.06 1.75
N THR A 13 4.86 23.20 0.45
CA THR A 13 4.09 22.50 -0.60
C THR A 13 4.15 20.99 -0.41
N VAL A 14 5.34 20.45 -0.14
CA VAL A 14 5.58 19.00 -0.06
C VAL A 14 5.05 18.35 1.23
N PHE A 15 5.15 19.05 2.37
CA PHE A 15 4.84 18.45 3.68
C PHE A 15 3.50 18.89 4.28
N LEU A 16 3.00 20.07 3.92
CA LEU A 16 1.83 20.67 4.55
C LEU A 16 0.62 20.80 3.61
N THR A 17 0.85 21.06 2.33
CA THR A 17 -0.24 21.29 1.36
C THR A 17 -0.75 19.99 0.75
N ASN A 18 0.15 19.13 0.29
CA ASN A 18 -0.23 17.87 -0.34
C ASN A 18 -0.53 16.76 0.68
N VAL A 19 -1.33 15.78 0.26
CA VAL A 19 -1.47 14.51 1.00
C VAL A 19 -0.09 13.86 1.11
N ASN A 20 0.30 13.51 2.33
CA ASN A 20 1.59 12.91 2.67
C ASN A 20 1.46 12.11 3.96
N LEU A 21 0.98 10.87 3.87
CA LEU A 21 0.80 9.98 5.03
C LEU A 21 2.12 9.47 5.60
N ALA A 22 3.24 9.71 4.92
CA ALA A 22 4.58 9.50 5.49
C ALA A 22 5.00 10.65 6.44
N PHE A 23 4.36 11.82 6.37
CA PHE A 23 4.65 12.94 7.25
C PHE A 23 3.94 12.77 8.61
N PRO A 24 4.66 12.84 9.76
CA PRO A 24 4.11 12.45 11.06
C PRO A 24 2.79 13.12 11.45
N LEU A 25 2.60 14.41 11.12
CA LEU A 25 1.37 15.13 11.46
C LEU A 25 0.14 14.60 10.71
N GLN A 26 0.31 14.20 9.44
CA GLN A 26 -0.76 13.60 8.64
C GLN A 26 -0.91 12.12 8.95
N ALA A 27 0.20 11.39 9.10
CA ALA A 27 0.23 9.98 9.49
C ALA A 27 -0.60 9.71 10.75
N ARG A 28 -0.53 10.60 11.74
CA ARG A 28 -1.30 10.56 12.98
C ARG A 28 -2.81 10.47 12.75
N LYS A 29 -3.33 11.18 11.75
CA LYS A 29 -4.76 11.20 11.41
C LYS A 29 -5.20 9.83 10.87
N TRP A 30 -4.40 9.26 9.98
CA TRP A 30 -4.58 7.90 9.48
C TRP A 30 -4.50 6.86 10.61
N LEU A 31 -3.44 6.92 11.45
CA LEU A 31 -3.25 6.01 12.58
C LEU A 31 -4.44 6.07 13.56
N ALA A 32 -5.09 7.22 13.72
CA ALA A 32 -6.24 7.36 14.60
C ALA A 32 -7.49 6.59 14.12
N LEU A 33 -7.54 6.18 12.86
CA LEU A 33 -8.59 5.31 12.31
C LEU A 33 -8.37 3.85 12.69
N LEU A 34 -7.14 3.46 13.02
CA LEU A 34 -6.79 2.10 13.34
C LEU A 34 -7.07 1.79 14.81
N GLN A 35 -7.28 0.51 15.06
CA GLN A 35 -7.33 -0.12 16.38
C GLN A 35 -6.54 -1.42 16.34
N ASN A 36 -6.10 -1.88 17.51
CA ASN A 36 -5.50 -3.21 17.63
C ASN A 36 -6.54 -4.28 17.32
N ASP A 37 -6.09 -5.36 16.69
CA ASP A 37 -6.93 -6.48 16.34
C ASP A 37 -6.17 -7.80 16.56
N PRO A 38 -6.71 -8.76 17.32
CA PRO A 38 -6.00 -10.01 17.59
C PRO A 38 -5.73 -10.88 16.35
N LEU A 39 -6.53 -10.75 15.29
CA LEU A 39 -6.44 -11.61 14.10
C LEU A 39 -5.46 -11.03 13.08
N SER A 40 -5.53 -9.73 12.81
CA SER A 40 -4.73 -9.04 11.80
C SER A 40 -3.67 -8.10 12.38
N GLY A 41 -3.50 -8.08 13.71
CA GLY A 41 -2.66 -7.14 14.45
C GLY A 41 -3.25 -5.72 14.52
N ILE A 42 -3.76 -5.23 13.38
CA ILE A 42 -4.48 -3.95 13.27
C ILE A 42 -5.72 -4.09 12.40
N ARG A 43 -6.71 -3.25 12.65
CA ARG A 43 -7.90 -3.08 11.81
C ARG A 43 -8.36 -1.64 11.82
N ILE A 44 -9.13 -1.22 10.82
CA ILE A 44 -9.81 0.07 10.89
C ILE A 44 -10.95 -0.07 11.90
N LYS A 45 -11.21 0.96 12.70
CA LYS A 45 -12.40 1.03 13.54
C LYS A 45 -13.66 0.86 12.67
N PRO A 46 -14.60 -0.05 13.01
CA PRO A 46 -15.82 -0.26 12.23
C PRO A 46 -16.69 0.99 12.12
N ASN A 47 -17.41 1.13 11.00
CA ASN A 47 -18.41 2.18 10.77
C ASN A 47 -17.90 3.62 11.02
N VAL A 48 -16.60 3.86 10.80
CA VAL A 48 -16.02 5.21 10.89
C VAL A 48 -16.24 5.90 9.58
N SER A 49 -16.64 7.17 9.62
CA SER A 49 -16.65 8.06 8.47
C SER A 49 -15.85 9.33 8.80
N ARG A 50 -15.01 9.76 7.86
CA ARG A 50 -14.24 11.00 7.94
C ARG A 50 -14.42 11.81 6.66
N PRO A 51 -14.77 13.10 6.76
CA PRO A 51 -14.83 13.97 5.60
C PRO A 51 -13.43 14.32 5.09
N ALA A 52 -13.34 14.72 3.82
CA ALA A 52 -12.07 15.12 3.19
C ALA A 52 -11.37 16.28 3.91
N ALA A 53 -12.12 17.20 4.54
CA ALA A 53 -11.56 18.29 5.33
C ALA A 53 -10.66 17.81 6.48
N ASP A 54 -10.89 16.61 7.02
CA ASP A 54 -10.12 16.08 8.14
C ASP A 54 -8.79 15.48 7.69
N MET A 55 -8.77 14.71 6.61
CA MET A 55 -7.63 13.87 6.21
C MET A 55 -7.01 14.20 4.84
N GLY A 56 -7.64 15.08 4.07
CA GLY A 56 -7.31 15.37 2.67
C GLY A 56 -8.06 14.49 1.66
N PHE A 57 -8.78 13.47 2.13
CA PHE A 57 -9.66 12.60 1.34
C PHE A 57 -10.76 12.04 2.28
N SER A 58 -11.92 11.77 1.71
CA SER A 58 -13.04 11.13 2.40
C SER A 58 -12.77 9.64 2.60
N PHE A 59 -13.20 9.13 3.75
CA PHE A 59 -12.93 7.76 4.13
C PHE A 59 -14.10 7.20 4.91
N SER A 60 -14.47 5.95 4.63
CA SER A 60 -15.35 5.18 5.49
C SER A 60 -14.91 3.74 5.58
N SER A 61 -15.12 3.16 6.76
CA SER A 61 -15.05 1.73 6.97
C SER A 61 -16.45 1.14 7.10
N ASN A 62 -16.55 -0.13 6.78
CA ASN A 62 -17.75 -0.94 6.87
C ASN A 62 -17.88 -1.60 8.27
N GLY A 63 -18.87 -2.48 8.46
CA GLY A 63 -19.12 -3.16 9.72
C GLY A 63 -17.97 -4.06 10.20
N PHE A 64 -17.14 -4.53 9.27
CA PHE A 64 -15.97 -5.36 9.57
C PHE A 64 -14.69 -4.57 9.83
N GLY A 65 -14.71 -3.22 9.71
CA GLY A 65 -13.48 -2.43 9.84
C GLY A 65 -12.57 -2.52 8.61
N LEU A 66 -13.18 -2.67 7.43
CA LEU A 66 -12.53 -2.68 6.12
C LEU A 66 -13.12 -1.56 5.24
N ARG A 67 -12.48 -1.22 4.13
CA ARG A 67 -13.09 -0.33 3.12
C ARG A 67 -13.82 -1.14 2.05
N GLY A 68 -14.78 -0.51 1.38
CA GLY A 68 -15.65 -1.18 0.41
C GLY A 68 -16.90 -1.78 1.06
N PRO A 69 -17.66 -2.59 0.31
CA PRO A 69 -18.95 -3.09 0.76
C PRO A 69 -18.82 -4.19 1.83
N ASP A 70 -19.81 -4.29 2.73
CA ASP A 70 -19.98 -5.43 3.66
C ASP A 70 -20.53 -6.65 2.90
N LYS A 71 -19.66 -7.39 2.19
CA LYS A 71 -20.04 -8.57 1.40
C LYS A 71 -19.19 -9.81 1.76
N PRO A 72 -19.40 -10.44 2.93
CA PRO A 72 -18.63 -11.63 3.34
C PRO A 72 -18.87 -12.84 2.42
N ASP A 73 -20.00 -12.88 1.72
CA ASP A 73 -20.43 -13.91 0.79
C ASP A 73 -20.02 -13.67 -0.66
N ALA A 74 -19.20 -12.64 -0.93
CA ALA A 74 -18.75 -12.29 -2.28
C ALA A 74 -18.00 -13.42 -2.99
N GLY A 75 -18.17 -13.54 -4.31
CA GLY A 75 -17.39 -14.48 -5.13
C GLY A 75 -15.95 -14.03 -5.43
N THR A 76 -15.72 -12.72 -5.38
CA THR A 76 -14.41 -12.10 -5.59
C THR A 76 -13.82 -11.61 -4.26
N VAL A 77 -12.54 -11.89 -4.02
CA VAL A 77 -11.81 -11.35 -2.87
C VAL A 77 -10.60 -10.55 -3.34
N ILE A 78 -10.46 -9.33 -2.83
CA ILE A 78 -9.35 -8.43 -3.14
C ILE A 78 -8.35 -8.48 -1.99
N PHE A 79 -7.09 -8.74 -2.32
CA PHE A 79 -5.96 -8.80 -1.42
C PHE A 79 -4.90 -7.77 -1.80
N GLY A 80 -4.13 -7.37 -0.79
CA GLY A 80 -3.00 -6.47 -0.95
C GLY A 80 -2.88 -5.55 0.26
N THR A 81 -1.97 -4.60 0.17
CA THR A 81 -1.70 -3.68 1.27
C THR A 81 -2.58 -2.43 1.17
N SER A 82 -2.01 -1.25 1.39
CA SER A 82 -2.70 0.03 1.36
C SER A 82 -3.22 0.46 -0.02
N PHE A 83 -2.69 -0.11 -1.11
CA PHE A 83 -3.22 0.10 -2.47
C PHE A 83 -4.54 -0.65 -2.70
N ALA A 84 -4.64 -1.90 -2.23
CA ALA A 84 -5.89 -2.66 -2.29
C ALA A 84 -6.99 -1.97 -1.46
N MET A 85 -6.63 -1.42 -0.29
CA MET A 85 -7.53 -0.61 0.53
C MET A 85 -8.02 0.68 -0.18
N GLY A 86 -7.29 1.21 -1.18
CA GLY A 86 -7.64 2.46 -1.86
C GLY A 86 -7.21 3.73 -1.11
N MET A 87 -6.14 3.67 -0.32
CA MET A 87 -5.71 4.82 0.50
C MET A 87 -5.49 6.10 -0.32
N THR A 88 -5.77 7.27 0.29
CA THR A 88 -5.60 8.63 -0.28
C THR A 88 -6.56 9.02 -1.40
N VAL A 89 -7.61 8.23 -1.63
CA VAL A 89 -8.69 8.56 -2.57
C VAL A 89 -10.03 8.55 -1.86
N ASP A 90 -10.88 9.49 -2.28
CA ASP A 90 -12.24 9.64 -1.79
C ASP A 90 -13.03 8.34 -1.92
N ASN A 91 -13.92 8.09 -0.97
CA ASN A 91 -14.90 7.02 -1.15
C ASN A 91 -15.76 7.26 -2.39
N GLY A 92 -16.05 6.20 -3.13
CA GLY A 92 -16.74 6.27 -4.42
C GLY A 92 -15.77 6.44 -5.60
N ASP A 93 -14.55 6.92 -5.36
CA ASP A 93 -13.53 7.08 -6.38
C ASP A 93 -12.46 5.96 -6.34
N ASN A 94 -12.54 5.01 -5.40
CA ASN A 94 -11.60 3.90 -5.38
C ASN A 94 -11.77 3.04 -6.64
N TRP A 95 -10.69 2.38 -7.05
CA TRP A 95 -10.69 1.58 -8.28
C TRP A 95 -11.74 0.46 -8.29
N TYR A 96 -12.10 -0.08 -7.10
CA TYR A 96 -13.08 -1.14 -6.93
C TYR A 96 -14.52 -0.64 -6.66
N ASP A 97 -14.72 0.65 -6.34
CA ASP A 97 -16.05 1.15 -5.95
C ASP A 97 -17.04 1.21 -7.13
N GLU A 98 -16.54 1.43 -8.34
CA GLU A 98 -17.34 1.54 -9.58
C GLU A 98 -17.29 0.28 -10.46
N LEU A 99 -16.71 -0.81 -9.96
CA LEU A 99 -16.63 -2.08 -10.69
C LEU A 99 -17.80 -2.97 -10.29
N ASP A 100 -18.52 -3.48 -11.29
CA ASP A 100 -19.57 -4.48 -11.05
C ASP A 100 -18.98 -5.88 -11.19
N PHE A 101 -18.69 -6.50 -10.05
CA PHE A 101 -18.26 -7.89 -9.96
C PHE A 101 -19.50 -8.79 -9.91
N GLU A 102 -19.54 -9.86 -10.70
CA GLU A 102 -20.71 -10.73 -10.90
C GLU A 102 -21.37 -11.23 -9.59
N ASP A 103 -20.58 -11.50 -8.54
CA ASP A 103 -21.07 -11.85 -7.19
C ASP A 103 -20.60 -10.86 -6.11
N GLY A 104 -20.30 -9.63 -6.51
CA GLY A 104 -19.65 -8.65 -5.64
C GLY A 104 -18.20 -8.97 -5.29
N ALA A 105 -17.59 -8.07 -4.53
CA ALA A 105 -16.23 -8.20 -4.04
C ALA A 105 -16.14 -7.93 -2.54
N LEU A 106 -15.36 -8.74 -1.83
CA LEU A 106 -14.90 -8.48 -0.47
C LEU A 106 -13.48 -7.93 -0.54
N ASN A 107 -13.27 -6.70 -0.05
CA ASN A 107 -11.94 -6.11 -0.02
C ASN A 107 -11.28 -6.33 1.35
N LEU A 108 -10.27 -7.21 1.39
CA LEU A 108 -9.46 -7.50 2.57
C LEU A 108 -8.16 -6.69 2.62
N GLY A 109 -8.03 -5.68 1.75
CA GLY A 109 -6.85 -4.83 1.66
C GLY A 109 -6.57 -4.08 2.97
N LEU A 110 -5.44 -4.40 3.61
CA LEU A 110 -4.95 -3.77 4.84
C LEU A 110 -3.41 -3.75 4.85
N PRO A 111 -2.76 -2.76 5.48
CA PRO A 111 -1.30 -2.65 5.53
C PRO A 111 -0.68 -3.61 6.56
N VAL A 112 -0.93 -4.91 6.36
CA VAL A 112 -0.55 -6.04 7.24
C VAL A 112 0.30 -7.06 6.49
N GLY A 113 0.86 -8.04 7.23
CA GLY A 113 1.59 -9.17 6.65
C GLY A 113 0.68 -10.18 5.97
N ILE A 114 1.28 -11.17 5.31
CA ILE A 114 0.56 -12.19 4.54
C ILE A 114 -0.26 -13.10 5.46
N ALA A 115 0.29 -13.51 6.60
CA ALA A 115 -0.45 -14.35 7.55
C ALA A 115 -1.68 -13.62 8.10
N GLU A 116 -1.57 -12.32 8.33
CA GLU A 116 -2.69 -11.50 8.78
C GLU A 116 -3.77 -11.35 7.70
N MET A 117 -3.41 -11.29 6.41
CA MET A 117 -4.38 -11.35 5.31
C MET A 117 -5.11 -12.70 5.27
N GLN A 118 -4.40 -13.80 5.52
CA GLN A 118 -4.99 -15.13 5.59
C GLN A 118 -5.98 -15.26 6.75
N ASN A 119 -5.62 -14.78 7.95
CA ASN A 119 -6.52 -14.79 9.10
C ASN A 119 -7.82 -14.00 8.83
N LEU A 120 -7.73 -12.88 8.11
CA LEU A 120 -8.90 -12.09 7.71
C LEU A 120 -9.79 -12.85 6.72
N LEU A 121 -9.19 -13.55 5.77
CA LEU A 121 -9.96 -14.38 4.83
C LEU A 121 -10.72 -15.48 5.56
N GLU A 122 -10.05 -16.21 6.45
CA GLU A 122 -10.63 -17.33 7.19
C GLU A 122 -11.76 -16.88 8.13
N GLU A 123 -11.62 -15.70 8.74
CA GLU A 123 -12.63 -15.14 9.65
C GLU A 123 -13.84 -14.56 8.90
N LEU A 124 -13.61 -13.83 7.81
CA LEU A 124 -14.63 -12.93 7.25
C LEU A 124 -15.28 -13.45 5.96
N HIS A 125 -14.62 -14.31 5.18
CA HIS A 125 -15.13 -14.76 3.90
C HIS A 125 -15.90 -16.08 4.02
N THR A 126 -17.18 -16.03 3.68
CA THR A 126 -18.10 -17.19 3.68
C THR A 126 -18.61 -17.54 2.28
N GLY A 127 -18.22 -16.77 1.28
CA GLY A 127 -18.68 -16.90 -0.10
C GLY A 127 -17.96 -17.99 -0.90
N PRO A 128 -18.34 -18.19 -2.17
CA PRO A 128 -17.59 -19.04 -3.07
C PRO A 128 -16.22 -18.41 -3.36
N ARG A 129 -15.17 -19.22 -3.51
CA ARG A 129 -13.83 -18.76 -3.85
C ARG A 129 -13.63 -18.76 -5.36
N ARG A 130 -14.35 -17.88 -6.09
CA ARG A 130 -14.25 -17.83 -7.56
C ARG A 130 -13.00 -17.09 -8.01
N THR A 131 -12.83 -15.85 -7.54
CA THR A 131 -11.74 -14.99 -8.02
C THR A 131 -10.98 -14.38 -6.85
N ALA A 132 -9.66 -14.52 -6.86
CA ALA A 132 -8.77 -13.70 -6.04
C ALA A 132 -8.09 -12.63 -6.91
N ILE A 133 -8.19 -11.37 -6.51
CA ILE A 133 -7.41 -10.26 -7.09
C ILE A 133 -6.34 -9.87 -6.08
N PHE A 134 -5.08 -10.15 -6.40
CA PHE A 134 -3.95 -9.86 -5.54
C PHE A 134 -3.13 -8.69 -6.09
N LEU A 135 -3.12 -7.56 -5.37
CA LEU A 135 -2.29 -6.42 -5.71
C LEU A 135 -0.91 -6.57 -5.08
N TYR A 136 0.06 -7.02 -5.89
CA TYR A 136 1.45 -7.06 -5.46
C TYR A 136 2.05 -5.67 -5.47
N HIS A 137 2.57 -5.25 -4.33
CA HIS A 137 3.35 -4.02 -4.22
C HIS A 137 4.52 -4.25 -3.25
N PRO A 138 5.73 -3.69 -3.48
CA PRO A 138 6.93 -4.03 -2.70
C PRO A 138 6.81 -3.85 -1.18
N ASN A 139 5.92 -2.97 -0.71
CA ASN A 139 5.67 -2.79 0.72
C ASN A 139 5.19 -4.05 1.45
N ILE A 140 4.67 -5.07 0.73
CA ILE A 140 4.26 -6.34 1.33
C ILE A 140 5.38 -7.00 2.14
N TRP A 141 6.62 -6.91 1.67
CA TRP A 141 7.78 -7.48 2.38
C TRP A 141 8.08 -6.74 3.68
N GLY A 142 8.03 -5.40 3.63
CA GLY A 142 8.20 -4.58 4.82
C GLY A 142 7.09 -4.81 5.85
N HIS A 143 5.86 -5.07 5.40
CA HIS A 143 4.76 -5.45 6.28
C HIS A 143 4.95 -6.86 6.85
N GLU A 144 5.33 -7.84 6.03
CA GLU A 144 5.57 -9.21 6.49
C GLU A 144 6.67 -9.28 7.55
N VAL A 145 7.80 -8.57 7.37
CA VAL A 145 8.84 -8.48 8.42
C VAL A 145 8.25 -7.86 9.68
N LYS A 146 7.59 -6.70 9.59
CA LYS A 146 7.03 -6.03 10.77
C LYS A 146 6.03 -6.91 11.52
N PHE A 147 5.08 -7.51 10.84
CA PHE A 147 4.06 -8.31 11.50
C PHE A 147 4.60 -9.65 12.00
N SER A 148 5.59 -10.24 11.32
CA SER A 148 6.28 -11.43 11.87
C SER A 148 6.99 -11.15 13.20
N THR A 149 7.49 -9.92 13.45
CA THR A 149 8.03 -9.58 14.79
C THR A 149 6.97 -9.34 15.85
N LEU A 150 5.71 -9.11 15.45
CA LEU A 150 4.58 -8.95 16.39
C LEU A 150 4.01 -10.31 16.83
N ARG A 151 4.03 -11.31 15.95
CA ARG A 151 3.46 -12.65 16.19
C ARG A 151 4.01 -13.27 17.47
N GLY A 152 3.11 -13.75 18.32
CA GLY A 152 3.46 -14.44 19.57
C GLY A 152 3.97 -13.54 20.70
N LYS A 153 3.97 -12.21 20.52
CA LYS A 153 4.24 -11.26 21.60
C LYS A 153 2.96 -10.82 22.29
N ASP A 154 3.03 -10.63 23.60
CA ASP A 154 1.98 -9.98 24.40
C ASP A 154 2.13 -8.46 24.37
N VAL A 155 2.13 -7.90 23.17
CA VAL A 155 2.24 -6.46 22.92
C VAL A 155 1.42 -6.12 21.69
N ASP A 156 0.84 -4.93 21.68
CA ASP A 156 0.06 -4.48 20.54
C ASP A 156 0.91 -3.85 19.41
N ALA A 157 0.31 -3.72 18.23
CA ALA A 157 0.99 -3.19 17.05
C ALA A 157 1.43 -1.74 17.23
N PHE A 158 0.65 -0.90 17.92
CA PHE A 158 1.02 0.50 18.16
C PHE A 158 2.28 0.61 19.00
N THR A 159 2.40 -0.24 20.01
CA THR A 159 3.54 -0.28 20.94
C THR A 159 4.76 -0.88 20.27
N GLU A 160 4.64 -2.05 19.63
CA GLU A 160 5.73 -2.73 18.92
C GLU A 160 6.31 -1.84 17.81
N PHE A 161 5.44 -1.23 16.99
CA PHE A 161 5.88 -0.38 15.87
C PHE A 161 6.17 1.05 16.28
N ARG A 162 6.01 1.39 17.57
CA ARG A 162 6.19 2.74 18.13
C ARG A 162 5.38 3.80 17.38
N TRP A 163 4.17 3.43 16.98
CA TRP A 163 3.21 4.34 16.40
C TRP A 163 2.59 5.18 17.51
N SER A 164 2.62 6.49 17.30
CA SER A 164 2.18 7.45 18.31
C SER A 164 1.12 8.35 17.71
N LEU A 165 0.03 8.50 18.48
CA LEU A 165 -1.04 9.47 18.19
C LEU A 165 -0.78 10.83 18.85
N ASP A 166 0.35 10.99 19.53
CA ASP A 166 0.73 12.21 20.25
C ASP A 166 1.13 13.32 19.29
N LEU A 167 0.47 14.48 19.44
CA LEU A 167 0.66 15.62 18.55
C LEU A 167 2.04 16.27 18.71
N ALA A 168 2.56 16.35 19.94
CA ALA A 168 3.85 16.97 20.21
C ALA A 168 4.99 16.14 19.61
N GLN A 169 4.95 14.82 19.78
CA GLN A 169 5.89 13.89 19.16
C GLN A 169 5.80 13.93 17.63
N ALA A 170 4.60 14.02 17.06
CA ALA A 170 4.42 14.15 15.62
C ALA A 170 5.03 15.47 15.11
N PHE A 171 4.83 16.58 15.82
CA PHE A 171 5.44 17.87 15.49
C PHE A 171 6.97 17.82 15.55
N GLU A 172 7.54 17.28 16.63
CA GLU A 172 8.99 17.15 16.81
C GLU A 172 9.63 16.30 15.68
N LYS A 173 9.03 15.14 15.37
CA LYS A 173 9.48 14.28 14.27
C LYS A 173 9.38 15.01 12.93
N GLY A 174 8.28 15.72 12.69
CA GLY A 174 8.08 16.50 11.46
C GLY A 174 9.12 17.61 11.30
N ALA A 175 9.35 18.41 12.35
CA ALA A 175 10.35 19.46 12.37
C ALA A 175 11.76 18.93 12.12
N LYS A 176 12.10 17.76 12.69
CA LYS A 176 13.39 17.09 12.44
C LYS A 176 13.55 16.67 10.97
N ILE A 177 12.51 16.14 10.34
CA ILE A 177 12.52 15.78 8.92
C ILE A 177 12.75 17.03 8.07
N ILE A 178 11.93 18.08 8.27
CA ILE A 178 12.04 19.35 7.54
C ILE A 178 13.43 19.96 7.71
N GLY A 179 13.94 20.05 8.95
CA GLY A 179 15.25 20.60 9.25
C GLY A 179 16.43 19.78 8.70
N THR A 180 16.25 18.48 8.45
CA THR A 180 17.26 17.63 7.79
C THR A 180 17.22 17.82 6.27
N MET A 181 16.02 17.93 5.71
CA MET A 181 15.79 18.20 4.28
C MET A 181 16.31 19.58 3.86
N SER A 182 16.00 20.63 4.61
CA SER A 182 16.44 22.01 4.30
C SER A 182 17.97 22.16 4.29
N LYS A 183 18.67 21.31 5.07
CA LYS A 183 20.14 21.25 5.12
C LYS A 183 20.75 20.35 4.04
N GLY A 184 19.95 19.70 3.19
CA GLY A 184 20.41 18.73 2.20
C GLY A 184 21.07 17.49 2.82
N LYS A 185 20.70 17.13 4.05
CA LYS A 185 21.33 16.03 4.80
C LYS A 185 20.53 14.73 4.74
N ASN A 186 19.32 14.75 4.19
CA ASN A 186 18.53 13.54 4.02
C ASN A 186 18.95 12.81 2.75
N LYS A 187 19.52 11.61 2.91
CA LYS A 187 19.98 10.78 1.79
C LYS A 187 18.91 9.83 1.26
N ASN A 188 17.81 9.66 2.00
CA ASN A 188 16.76 8.71 1.68
C ASN A 188 15.59 9.41 1.02
N LEU A 189 15.18 10.57 1.53
CA LEU A 189 14.13 11.38 0.93
C LEU A 189 14.74 12.44 0.01
N MET A 190 14.17 12.58 -1.17
CA MET A 190 14.53 13.61 -2.13
C MET A 190 13.28 14.31 -2.66
N ILE A 191 13.39 15.61 -2.92
CA ILE A 191 12.37 16.36 -3.63
C ILE A 191 12.85 16.51 -5.07
N ALA A 192 12.00 16.17 -6.03
CA ALA A 192 12.32 16.29 -7.43
C ALA A 192 11.17 16.95 -8.20
N GLU A 193 11.52 17.82 -9.12
CA GLU A 193 10.58 18.32 -10.12
C GLU A 193 10.61 17.40 -11.35
N VAL A 194 9.47 16.81 -11.68
CA VAL A 194 9.29 15.93 -12.84
C VAL A 194 8.05 16.40 -13.58
N LEU A 195 8.18 16.69 -14.88
CA LEU A 195 7.10 17.18 -15.74
C LEU A 195 6.34 18.39 -15.15
N GLY A 196 7.06 19.32 -14.50
CA GLY A 196 6.49 20.53 -13.91
C GLY A 196 5.78 20.33 -12.55
N GLN A 197 5.88 19.14 -11.95
CA GLN A 197 5.28 18.83 -10.66
C GLN A 197 6.35 18.40 -9.64
N LEU A 198 6.19 18.84 -8.39
CA LEU A 198 7.07 18.46 -7.28
C LEU A 198 6.65 17.10 -6.70
N TYR A 199 7.60 16.18 -6.65
CA TYR A 199 7.46 14.86 -6.06
C TYR A 199 8.37 14.71 -4.85
N LEU A 200 7.86 14.10 -3.77
CA LEU A 200 8.67 13.56 -2.69
C LEU A 200 8.92 12.07 -2.96
N LEU A 201 10.19 11.70 -3.13
CA LEU A 201 10.62 10.34 -3.45
C LEU A 201 11.45 9.77 -2.30
N ASN A 202 11.28 8.49 -2.00
CA ASN A 202 12.03 7.78 -0.97
C ASN A 202 12.91 6.67 -1.58
N ALA A 203 14.21 6.92 -1.71
CA ALA A 203 15.21 5.99 -2.23
C ALA A 203 15.42 4.71 -1.40
N LYS A 204 14.73 4.58 -0.26
CA LYS A 204 14.75 3.41 0.63
C LYS A 204 13.34 2.89 0.92
N TYR A 205 12.38 3.23 0.07
CA TYR A 205 11.00 2.79 0.23
C TYR A 205 10.91 1.27 0.06
N SER A 206 10.36 0.56 1.04
CA SER A 206 9.93 -0.85 0.88
C SER A 206 10.98 -1.82 0.32
N LEU A 207 12.22 -1.75 0.82
CA LEU A 207 13.29 -2.64 0.36
C LEU A 207 12.98 -4.12 0.64
N PHE A 208 13.20 -4.95 -0.37
CA PHE A 208 13.29 -6.39 -0.26
C PHE A 208 14.66 -6.78 0.30
N ASP A 209 14.70 -7.32 1.50
CA ASP A 209 15.93 -7.70 2.19
C ASP A 209 16.15 -9.21 2.16
N GLN A 210 17.21 -9.62 1.46
CA GLN A 210 17.62 -11.01 1.28
C GLN A 210 17.85 -11.75 2.60
N GLY A 211 18.21 -11.03 3.68
CA GLY A 211 18.42 -11.61 5.01
C GLY A 211 17.17 -12.25 5.62
N PHE A 212 15.98 -11.87 5.16
CA PHE A 212 14.69 -12.39 5.65
C PHE A 212 14.09 -13.49 4.77
N VAL A 213 14.73 -13.85 3.65
CA VAL A 213 14.17 -14.78 2.66
C VAL A 213 13.81 -16.12 3.29
N GLU A 214 14.76 -16.77 3.96
CA GLU A 214 14.56 -18.13 4.46
C GLU A 214 13.64 -18.17 5.70
N GLN A 215 13.78 -17.20 6.61
CA GLN A 215 13.10 -17.23 7.90
C GLN A 215 11.70 -16.62 7.88
N THR A 216 11.43 -15.72 6.92
CA THR A 216 10.21 -14.90 6.91
C THR A 216 9.50 -15.01 5.57
N TYR A 217 10.17 -14.71 4.47
CA TYR A 217 9.47 -14.60 3.18
C TYR A 217 9.04 -15.95 2.61
N ARG A 218 9.89 -16.98 2.62
CA ARG A 218 9.51 -18.31 2.10
C ARG A 218 8.33 -18.94 2.84
N PRO A 219 8.30 -18.97 4.19
CA PRO A 219 7.12 -19.44 4.92
C PRO A 219 5.86 -18.65 4.55
N ALA A 220 5.96 -17.32 4.47
CA ALA A 220 4.84 -16.46 4.13
C ALA A 220 4.34 -16.70 2.70
N THR A 221 5.23 -16.82 1.71
CA THR A 221 4.84 -17.12 0.32
C THR A 221 4.20 -18.50 0.18
N LYS A 222 4.61 -19.49 1.00
CA LYS A 222 3.94 -20.79 1.02
C LYS A 222 2.50 -20.67 1.50
N GLY A 223 2.26 -19.97 2.62
CA GLY A 223 0.91 -19.71 3.11
C GLY A 223 0.07 -18.95 2.09
N LEU A 224 0.68 -18.00 1.37
CA LEU A 224 0.02 -17.28 0.27
C LEU A 224 -0.38 -18.20 -0.88
N VAL A 225 0.48 -19.15 -1.28
CA VAL A 225 0.15 -20.15 -2.31
C VAL A 225 -1.02 -21.01 -1.86
N ASP A 226 -0.98 -21.51 -0.62
CA ASP A 226 -2.05 -22.33 -0.05
C ASP A 226 -3.39 -21.55 -0.03
N MET A 227 -3.36 -20.28 0.37
CA MET A 227 -4.52 -19.38 0.38
C MET A 227 -5.08 -19.14 -1.03
N LEU A 228 -4.23 -18.76 -1.99
CA LEU A 228 -4.67 -18.40 -3.34
C LEU A 228 -5.07 -19.62 -4.17
N SER A 229 -4.50 -20.79 -3.91
CA SER A 229 -4.85 -22.05 -4.61
C SER A 229 -6.27 -22.52 -4.33
N ALA A 230 -6.92 -21.99 -3.29
CA ALA A 230 -8.31 -22.27 -2.99
C ALA A 230 -9.31 -21.54 -3.91
N PHE A 231 -8.83 -20.61 -4.75
CA PHE A 231 -9.66 -19.87 -5.69
C PHE A 231 -9.64 -20.49 -7.09
N GLU A 232 -10.77 -20.41 -7.81
CA GLU A 232 -10.87 -20.94 -9.17
C GLU A 232 -9.97 -20.19 -10.16
N ASN A 233 -9.87 -18.87 -9.99
CA ASN A 233 -9.03 -17.96 -10.77
C ASN A 233 -8.26 -17.01 -9.85
N VAL A 234 -7.00 -16.73 -10.18
CA VAL A 234 -6.17 -15.76 -9.46
C VAL A 234 -5.63 -14.72 -10.44
N LEU A 235 -5.96 -13.45 -10.24
CA LEU A 235 -5.33 -12.33 -10.92
C LEU A 235 -4.29 -11.72 -10.01
N VAL A 236 -3.04 -11.66 -10.45
CA VAL A 236 -1.97 -10.92 -9.79
C VAL A 236 -1.65 -9.67 -10.60
N VAL A 237 -1.77 -8.51 -9.98
CA VAL A 237 -1.36 -7.24 -10.60
C VAL A 237 -0.14 -6.70 -9.85
N ARG A 238 1.01 -6.66 -10.53
CA ARG A 238 2.22 -6.01 -10.03
C ARG A 238 2.04 -4.50 -10.15
N LEU A 239 2.18 -3.79 -9.05
CA LEU A 239 2.10 -2.34 -9.01
C LEU A 239 3.51 -1.75 -9.00
N PRO A 240 3.91 -0.90 -9.96
CA PRO A 240 5.15 -0.17 -9.86
C PRO A 240 5.10 0.81 -8.68
N THR A 241 6.24 1.15 -8.10
CA THR A 241 6.32 2.27 -7.16
C THR A 241 6.48 3.60 -7.88
N LYS A 242 6.06 4.68 -7.23
CA LYS A 242 6.29 6.05 -7.69
C LYS A 242 7.78 6.31 -7.97
N GLU A 243 8.66 5.77 -7.12
CA GLU A 243 10.10 5.85 -7.26
C GLU A 243 10.65 5.11 -8.49
N GLU A 244 10.12 3.93 -8.81
CA GLU A 244 10.47 3.20 -10.03
C GLU A 244 10.10 4.00 -11.29
N LEU A 245 8.91 4.63 -11.29
CA LEU A 245 8.45 5.44 -12.41
C LEU A 245 9.24 6.75 -12.53
N ALA A 246 9.57 7.39 -11.40
CA ALA A 246 10.39 8.59 -11.38
C ALA A 246 11.81 8.35 -11.90
N PHE A 247 12.36 7.14 -11.75
CA PHE A 247 13.67 6.78 -12.31
C PHE A 247 13.73 6.98 -13.83
N SER A 248 12.65 6.69 -14.57
CA SER A 248 12.59 6.88 -16.02
C SER A 248 12.80 8.33 -16.46
N HIS A 249 12.56 9.30 -15.56
CA HIS A 249 12.75 10.72 -15.83
C HIS A 249 14.02 11.30 -15.20
N LEU A 250 14.45 10.77 -14.05
CA LEU A 250 15.54 11.35 -13.27
C LEU A 250 16.88 10.62 -13.44
N GLN A 251 16.86 9.33 -13.76
CA GLN A 251 18.03 8.47 -13.90
C GLN A 251 18.99 8.48 -12.70
N HIS A 252 18.49 8.80 -11.50
CA HIS A 252 19.31 8.93 -10.30
C HIS A 252 19.79 7.57 -9.78
N PRO A 253 21.08 7.39 -9.41
CA PRO A 253 21.63 6.10 -8.99
C PRO A 253 20.86 5.43 -7.84
N ALA A 254 20.46 6.19 -6.82
CA ALA A 254 19.73 5.62 -5.69
C ALA A 254 18.34 5.09 -6.09
N LEU A 255 17.69 5.70 -7.10
CA LEU A 255 16.40 5.21 -7.62
C LEU A 255 16.60 3.98 -8.53
N ARG A 256 17.72 3.92 -9.26
CA ARG A 256 18.11 2.72 -10.02
C ARG A 256 18.29 1.53 -9.09
N ASP A 257 19.04 1.71 -8.01
CA ASP A 257 19.34 0.64 -7.05
C ASP A 257 18.06 0.18 -6.34
N LEU A 258 17.17 1.12 -6.00
CA LEU A 258 15.84 0.82 -5.45
C LEU A 258 14.99 0.02 -6.45
N ARG A 259 14.92 0.45 -7.71
CA ARG A 259 14.21 -0.28 -8.77
C ARG A 259 14.73 -1.69 -8.93
N GLN A 260 16.05 -1.87 -8.96
CA GLN A 260 16.65 -3.21 -9.05
C GLN A 260 16.28 -4.09 -7.85
N ASN A 261 16.24 -3.51 -6.65
CA ASN A 261 15.80 -4.21 -5.46
C ASN A 261 14.33 -4.64 -5.53
N HIS A 262 13.42 -3.76 -5.98
CA HIS A 262 12.01 -4.10 -6.19
C HIS A 262 11.83 -5.19 -7.26
N LEU A 263 12.59 -5.13 -8.35
CA LEU A 263 12.60 -6.19 -9.36
C LEU A 263 13.04 -7.53 -8.75
N SER A 264 14.09 -7.56 -7.93
CA SER A 264 14.50 -8.78 -7.23
C SER A 264 13.41 -9.33 -6.29
N GLY A 265 12.71 -8.46 -5.56
CA GLY A 265 11.58 -8.88 -4.72
C GLY A 265 10.39 -9.39 -5.55
N TRP A 266 10.18 -8.84 -6.75
CA TRP A 266 9.15 -9.33 -7.68
C TRP A 266 9.50 -10.68 -8.27
N GLU A 267 10.72 -10.88 -8.75
CA GLU A 267 11.18 -12.17 -9.27
C GLU A 267 11.11 -13.27 -8.20
N PHE A 268 11.43 -12.93 -6.95
CA PHE A 268 11.20 -13.82 -5.83
C PHE A 268 9.72 -14.16 -5.65
N PHE A 269 8.83 -13.16 -5.62
CA PHE A 269 7.38 -13.41 -5.52
C PHE A 269 6.87 -14.30 -6.65
N LYS A 270 7.27 -13.99 -7.90
CA LYS A 270 6.84 -14.70 -9.10
C LYS A 270 7.22 -16.17 -9.05
N SER A 271 8.49 -16.47 -8.75
CA SER A 271 8.98 -17.85 -8.64
C SER A 271 8.38 -18.63 -7.47
N GLN A 272 8.14 -17.98 -6.33
CA GLN A 272 7.64 -18.65 -5.13
C GLN A 272 6.10 -18.75 -5.06
N VAL A 273 5.38 -17.88 -5.76
CA VAL A 273 3.92 -17.78 -5.68
C VAL A 273 3.28 -18.02 -7.03
N VAL A 274 3.49 -17.13 -7.99
CA VAL A 274 2.80 -17.15 -9.30
C VAL A 274 3.03 -18.47 -10.02
N GLU A 275 4.27 -18.91 -10.13
CA GLU A 275 4.64 -20.16 -10.84
C GLU A 275 4.08 -21.42 -10.16
N GLN A 276 3.66 -21.32 -8.90
CA GLN A 276 3.04 -22.41 -8.14
C GLN A 276 1.51 -22.44 -8.31
N LEU A 277 0.90 -21.38 -8.87
CA LEU A 277 -0.55 -21.26 -9.02
C LEU A 277 -0.99 -21.70 -10.43
N PRO A 278 -1.74 -22.82 -10.57
CA PRO A 278 -2.05 -23.43 -11.86
C PRO A 278 -2.99 -22.60 -12.74
N ARG A 279 -3.70 -21.63 -12.17
CA ARG A 279 -4.69 -20.77 -12.85
C ARG A 279 -4.48 -19.30 -12.47
N SER A 280 -3.25 -18.83 -12.61
CA SER A 280 -2.90 -17.44 -12.38
C SER A 280 -2.76 -16.65 -13.68
N GLU A 281 -3.36 -15.47 -13.71
CA GLU A 281 -3.07 -14.42 -14.69
C GLU A 281 -2.20 -13.35 -14.02
N VAL A 282 -1.21 -12.85 -14.74
CA VAL A 282 -0.28 -11.84 -14.22
C VAL A 282 -0.27 -10.62 -15.12
N HIS A 283 -0.44 -9.46 -14.52
CA HIS A 283 -0.30 -8.17 -15.20
C HIS A 283 0.82 -7.35 -14.54
N GLU A 284 1.85 -6.99 -15.30
CA GLU A 284 3.09 -6.36 -14.78
C GLU A 284 2.94 -4.86 -14.44
N GLY A 285 1.75 -4.28 -14.67
CA GLY A 285 1.43 -2.90 -14.28
C GLY A 285 2.07 -1.83 -15.17
N ASP A 286 2.54 -2.19 -16.36
CA ASP A 286 3.22 -1.28 -17.29
C ASP A 286 2.35 -0.11 -17.78
N CYS A 287 1.03 -0.20 -17.58
CA CYS A 287 0.12 0.88 -17.88
C CYS A 287 0.27 2.09 -16.94
N PHE A 288 0.80 1.94 -15.72
CA PHE A 288 0.86 3.03 -14.76
C PHE A 288 1.98 4.04 -15.05
N GLU A 289 1.68 5.32 -14.82
CA GLU A 289 2.55 6.46 -15.03
C GLU A 289 2.79 7.21 -13.71
N LEU A 290 3.85 8.03 -13.66
CA LEU A 290 4.18 8.79 -12.46
C LEU A 290 3.02 9.71 -12.00
N SER A 291 2.27 10.26 -12.96
CA SER A 291 1.10 11.12 -12.75
C SER A 291 -0.10 10.41 -12.11
N ASP A 292 -0.08 9.08 -12.03
CA ASP A 292 -1.13 8.28 -11.37
C ASP A 292 -0.97 8.26 -9.83
N TYR A 293 0.12 8.82 -9.31
CA TYR A 293 0.45 8.80 -7.88
C TYR A 293 0.28 10.18 -7.24
N GLN A 294 0.03 10.19 -5.94
CA GLN A 294 0.10 11.41 -5.15
C GLN A 294 1.54 11.97 -5.20
N PRO A 295 1.74 13.28 -5.47
CA PRO A 295 3.07 13.85 -5.58
C PRO A 295 3.91 13.63 -4.31
N CYS A 296 3.29 13.77 -3.14
CA CYS A 296 3.98 13.73 -1.84
C CYS A 296 3.66 12.51 -0.99
N ASP A 297 2.87 11.58 -1.50
CA ASP A 297 2.52 10.32 -0.85
C ASP A 297 2.84 9.13 -1.77
N THR A 298 2.88 7.91 -1.23
CA THR A 298 3.22 6.73 -2.03
C THR A 298 2.05 6.15 -2.80
N HIS A 299 0.81 6.48 -2.44
CA HIS A 299 -0.40 5.87 -3.00
C HIS A 299 -0.85 6.56 -4.30
N TRP A 300 -1.78 5.90 -4.99
CA TRP A 300 -2.43 6.46 -6.17
C TRP A 300 -3.30 7.67 -5.85
N ASN A 301 -3.37 8.58 -6.79
CA ASN A 301 -4.41 9.61 -6.82
C ASN A 301 -5.66 9.09 -7.56
N ARG A 302 -6.61 9.98 -7.88
CA ARG A 302 -7.82 9.63 -8.64
C ARG A 302 -7.50 9.04 -10.02
N ALA A 303 -6.48 9.55 -10.73
CA ALA A 303 -6.09 9.05 -12.05
C ALA A 303 -5.55 7.61 -11.98
N GLY A 304 -4.71 7.30 -10.99
CA GLY A 304 -4.23 5.93 -10.78
C GLY A 304 -5.34 4.94 -10.44
N ASN A 305 -6.31 5.34 -9.62
CA ASN A 305 -7.48 4.50 -9.34
C ASN A 305 -8.34 4.27 -10.61
N ALA A 306 -8.56 5.31 -11.42
CA ALA A 306 -9.25 5.17 -12.69
C ALA A 306 -8.49 4.25 -13.67
N ARG A 307 -7.15 4.30 -13.67
CA ARG A 307 -6.33 3.42 -14.51
C ARG A 307 -6.45 1.95 -14.11
N MET A 308 -6.38 1.66 -12.80
CA MET A 308 -6.61 0.30 -12.29
C MET A 308 -8.00 -0.22 -12.64
N ARG A 309 -9.03 0.63 -12.52
CA ARG A 309 -10.40 0.30 -12.90
C ARG A 309 -10.52 -0.07 -14.39
N ASN A 310 -9.94 0.74 -15.26
CA ASN A 310 -9.94 0.48 -16.71
C ASN A 310 -9.17 -0.78 -17.07
N LEU A 311 -8.07 -1.06 -16.38
CA LEU A 311 -7.34 -2.32 -16.53
C LEU A 311 -8.25 -3.51 -16.23
N LEU A 312 -8.91 -3.56 -15.08
CA LEU A 312 -9.78 -4.69 -14.72
C LEU A 312 -10.98 -4.86 -15.67
N ARG A 313 -11.55 -3.77 -16.17
CA ARG A 313 -12.58 -3.82 -17.24
C ARG A 313 -12.03 -4.44 -18.51
N SER A 314 -10.83 -4.04 -18.94
CA SER A 314 -10.20 -4.56 -20.16
C SER A 314 -9.85 -6.05 -20.07
N LEU A 315 -9.60 -6.54 -18.86
CA LEU A 315 -9.32 -7.94 -18.57
C LEU A 315 -10.61 -8.77 -18.34
N GLY A 316 -11.79 -8.14 -18.31
CA GLY A 316 -13.07 -8.82 -18.14
C GLY A 316 -13.38 -9.28 -16.71
N TYR A 317 -12.69 -8.73 -15.70
CA TYR A 317 -12.91 -9.10 -14.30
C TYR A 317 -14.08 -8.34 -13.65
N ALA A 318 -14.54 -7.26 -14.26
CA ALA A 318 -15.70 -6.48 -13.84
C ALA A 318 -16.23 -5.60 -14.99
N ALA A 319 -17.53 -5.30 -14.98
CA ALA A 319 -18.16 -4.36 -15.90
C ALA A 319 -18.05 -2.90 -15.41
#